data_AF-A0A2I0X3R2-F1
#
_entry.id   AF-A0A2I0X3R2-F1
#
_cell.length_a   1.000
_cell.length_b   1.000
_cell.length_c   1.000
_cell.angle_alpha   90.00
_cell.angle_beta   90.00
_cell.angle_gamma   90.00
#
_symmetry.space_group_name_H-M   'P 1'
#
loop_
_entity.id
_entity.type
_entity.pdbx_description
1 polymer ?
#
loop_
_entity_poly.entity_id
_entity_poly.type
_entity_poly.pdbx_seq_one_letter_code
_entity_poly.pdbx_strand_id
1 'polypeptide(L)'
;MEEGILGAMLCMILVFAVFPLLWWRRRRMSCSSHEHEEEPQQQRVERVVQHSGTRRMRRRPTAVNSFVPSTSGQEPLSESDEEEVPEDDNHVAKASTRKEKKRQEREAQRQAEDAARESRKIKQDRYEELRRRKDEDREAKERAMEEEALARRAKEEETAALEFDKWKGEFSVDAEGTTASENQEETQGLLNNFVEYIQNRRAVPNLAEEVRLKGVSGRQDCINRILELENIVTSILLLLLVITLLILYFTVLKPKKPAVVATPVGLDHIAFSLRPNVSLTLSIRMNISIKNPNYAGFKYKNSSAFIYYGGDFVGETPIEAGIIHARSIKNISTVVNIIANKVIGNPKFFPDVFKGSLNMNSEMGMEGKVILLGIFKLHAKTHSTCDIAIFVWQGNSTANCNSKIEL
;
A
#
# COMPACT_ATOMS: atom_id res chain seq x y z
N MET A 1 -17.54 -19.07 23.89
CA MET A 1 -17.49 -19.33 22.43
C MET A 1 -17.43 -18.05 21.61
N GLU A 2 -18.14 -16.97 21.98
CA GLU A 2 -18.20 -15.75 21.16
C GLU A 2 -16.89 -14.95 21.10
N GLU A 3 -16.11 -14.88 22.19
CA GLU A 3 -14.88 -14.06 22.20
C GLU A 3 -13.74 -14.66 21.35
N GLY A 4 -13.63 -15.99 21.30
CA GLY A 4 -12.64 -16.67 20.46
C GLY A 4 -12.98 -16.57 18.97
N ILE A 5 -14.26 -16.63 18.62
CA ILE A 5 -14.75 -16.46 17.25
C ILE A 5 -14.58 -15.02 16.79
N LEU A 6 -14.86 -14.04 17.65
CA LEU A 6 -14.61 -12.62 17.37
C LEU A 6 -13.12 -12.33 17.17
N GLY A 7 -12.24 -12.91 17.99
CA GLY A 7 -10.80 -12.79 17.82
C GLY A 7 -10.29 -13.39 16.51
N ALA A 8 -10.77 -14.59 16.15
CA ALA A 8 -10.41 -15.25 14.90
C ALA A 8 -10.94 -14.49 13.67
N MET A 9 -12.16 -13.96 13.75
CA MET A 9 -12.78 -13.14 12.71
C MET A 9 -12.03 -11.81 12.54
N LEU A 10 -11.65 -11.14 13.63
CA LEU A 10 -10.84 -9.92 13.57
C LEU A 10 -9.45 -10.17 12.97
N CYS A 11 -8.81 -11.29 13.32
CA CYS A 11 -7.52 -11.68 12.72
C CYS A 11 -7.67 -11.99 11.21
N MET A 12 -8.71 -12.72 10.81
CA MET A 12 -8.99 -12.99 9.39
C MET A 12 -9.33 -11.70 8.63
N ILE A 13 -10.13 -10.81 9.22
CA ILE A 13 -10.45 -9.50 8.65
C ILE A 13 -9.19 -8.63 8.55
N LEU A 14 -8.29 -8.65 9.52
CA LEU A 14 -7.01 -7.93 9.43
C LEU A 14 -6.14 -8.47 8.30
N VAL A 15 -6.03 -9.79 8.12
CA VAL A 15 -5.29 -10.39 7.01
C VAL A 15 -5.94 -10.06 5.66
N PHE A 16 -7.26 -10.20 5.55
CA PHE A 16 -8.03 -9.91 4.33
C PHE A 16 -8.23 -8.42 4.05
N ALA A 17 -8.02 -7.52 5.01
CA ALA A 17 -8.03 -6.07 4.81
C ALA A 17 -6.61 -5.56 4.48
N VAL A 18 -5.59 -6.08 5.16
CA VAL A 18 -4.19 -5.72 4.91
C VAL A 18 -3.75 -6.22 3.54
N PHE A 19 -4.18 -7.39 3.07
CA PHE A 19 -3.82 -7.91 1.75
C PHE A 19 -4.25 -7.00 0.58
N PRO A 20 -5.52 -6.57 0.45
CA PRO A 20 -5.95 -5.61 -0.57
C PRO A 20 -5.47 -4.18 -0.27
N LEU A 21 -5.22 -3.76 0.98
CA LEU A 21 -4.58 -2.46 1.25
C LEU A 21 -3.11 -2.44 0.81
N LEU A 22 -2.38 -3.53 1.00
CA LEU A 22 -1.01 -3.70 0.51
C LEU A 22 -1.01 -3.85 -1.02
N TRP A 23 -2.00 -4.53 -1.60
CA TRP A 23 -2.16 -4.64 -3.05
C TRP A 23 -2.60 -3.33 -3.70
N TRP A 24 -3.45 -2.54 -3.03
CA TRP A 24 -3.86 -1.21 -3.46
C TRP A 24 -2.75 -0.18 -3.28
N ARG A 25 -1.94 -0.26 -2.22
CA ARG A 25 -0.73 0.54 -2.03
C ARG A 25 0.33 0.20 -3.09
N ARG A 26 0.47 -1.09 -3.43
CA ARG A 26 1.31 -1.57 -4.54
C ARG A 26 0.84 -1.02 -5.89
N ARG A 27 -0.48 -0.89 -6.12
CA ARG A 27 -1.04 -0.26 -7.33
C ARG A 27 -0.91 1.27 -7.33
N ARG A 28 -1.00 1.94 -6.18
CA ARG A 28 -0.82 3.41 -6.08
C ARG A 28 0.62 3.85 -6.29
N MET A 29 1.61 3.05 -5.89
CA MET A 29 3.03 3.35 -6.15
C MET A 29 3.47 3.09 -7.60
N SER A 30 2.61 2.50 -8.44
CA SER A 30 2.87 2.33 -9.88
C SER A 30 2.42 3.51 -10.74
N CYS A 31 1.82 4.55 -10.14
CA CYS A 31 1.53 5.82 -10.81
C CYS A 31 1.97 7.00 -9.94
N SER A 32 3.29 7.24 -9.86
CA SER A 32 3.81 8.57 -9.58
C SER A 32 5.26 8.68 -10.09
N SER A 33 5.42 8.59 -11.41
CA SER A 33 6.49 9.27 -12.13
C SER A 33 5.83 10.10 -13.22
N HIS A 34 5.17 11.17 -12.79
CA HIS A 34 4.96 12.34 -13.62
C HIS A 34 5.37 13.50 -12.72
N GLU A 35 6.61 13.93 -12.87
CA GLU A 35 7.06 15.21 -12.33
C GLU A 35 6.19 16.28 -12.99
N HIS A 36 5.51 17.06 -12.16
CA HIS A 36 4.97 18.35 -12.55
C HIS A 36 6.09 19.35 -12.24
N GLU A 37 6.67 19.96 -13.27
CA GLU A 37 7.39 21.22 -13.13
C GLU A 37 6.41 22.27 -12.59
N GLU A 38 6.83 22.96 -11.52
CA GLU A 38 6.18 24.18 -11.01
C GLU A 38 6.67 25.37 -11.85
N GLU A 39 5.75 26.04 -12.55
CA GLU A 39 5.90 27.44 -12.94
C GLU A 39 5.27 28.37 -11.89
N PRO A 40 5.71 29.64 -11.75
CA PRO A 40 5.48 30.44 -10.56
C PRO A 40 4.07 31.03 -10.47
N GLN A 41 3.66 31.24 -9.21
CA GLN A 41 2.38 31.78 -8.76
C GLN A 41 2.08 33.19 -9.29
N GLN A 42 0.83 33.42 -9.70
CA GLN A 42 0.24 34.75 -9.80
C GLN A 42 -0.92 34.90 -8.80
N GLN A 43 -0.76 35.92 -7.97
CA GLN A 43 -1.47 36.24 -6.73
C GLN A 43 -2.94 36.58 -6.98
N ARG A 44 -3.86 35.75 -6.45
CA ARG A 44 -5.30 36.01 -6.48
C ARG A 44 -5.72 36.72 -5.19
N VAL A 45 -5.96 38.02 -5.31
CA VAL A 45 -6.53 38.86 -4.27
C VAL A 45 -7.92 38.34 -3.87
N GLU A 46 -8.08 38.21 -2.56
CA GLU A 46 -9.26 37.74 -1.83
C GLU A 46 -10.43 38.72 -1.99
N ARG A 47 -11.63 38.22 -2.31
CA ARG A 47 -12.86 38.98 -2.15
C ARG A 47 -13.95 38.09 -1.55
N VAL A 48 -14.19 38.33 -0.27
CA VAL A 48 -15.29 37.81 0.56
C VAL A 48 -16.63 38.30 0.00
N VAL A 49 -17.60 37.40 -0.20
CA VAL A 49 -19.04 37.76 -0.20
C VAL A 49 -19.84 36.62 0.45
N GLN A 50 -20.60 37.01 1.48
CA GLN A 50 -21.48 36.20 2.31
C GLN A 50 -22.67 35.58 1.55
N HIS A 51 -23.17 34.46 2.07
CA HIS A 51 -24.39 33.81 1.62
C HIS A 51 -25.61 34.38 2.37
N SER A 52 -26.64 34.82 1.65
CA SER A 52 -28.02 34.81 2.15
C SER A 52 -29.06 34.78 1.02
N GLY A 53 -29.87 33.72 1.00
CA GLY A 53 -31.33 33.86 1.05
C GLY A 53 -32.14 34.25 -0.19
N THR A 54 -32.88 33.25 -0.68
CA THR A 54 -34.29 33.28 -1.12
C THR A 54 -34.67 33.51 -2.60
N ARG A 55 -35.62 32.65 -3.01
CA ARG A 55 -36.35 32.53 -4.29
C ARG A 55 -37.04 33.83 -4.75
N ARG A 56 -37.12 34.03 -6.07
CA ARG A 56 -38.39 34.22 -6.80
C ARG A 56 -38.23 34.11 -8.32
N MET A 57 -39.33 33.69 -8.93
CA MET A 57 -39.54 33.26 -10.31
C MET A 57 -39.83 34.45 -11.24
N ARG A 58 -39.51 34.28 -12.53
CA ARG A 58 -40.19 34.85 -13.73
C ARG A 58 -39.82 36.29 -14.17
N ARG A 59 -39.20 36.43 -15.34
CA ARG A 59 -39.80 36.87 -16.64
C ARG A 59 -38.71 37.22 -17.67
N ARG A 60 -38.84 36.70 -18.89
CA ARG A 60 -38.25 37.26 -20.13
C ARG A 60 -38.83 38.66 -20.37
N PRO A 61 -38.07 39.58 -20.97
CA PRO A 61 -38.48 40.02 -22.31
C PRO A 61 -37.33 40.16 -23.32
N THR A 62 -37.72 39.80 -24.54
CA THR A 62 -37.49 40.38 -25.87
C THR A 62 -36.31 41.32 -26.14
N ALA A 63 -35.68 41.03 -27.28
CA ALA A 63 -34.70 41.81 -28.01
C ALA A 63 -35.13 43.26 -28.29
N VAL A 64 -34.17 44.18 -28.21
CA VAL A 64 -34.11 45.37 -29.06
C VAL A 64 -32.70 45.51 -29.58
N ASN A 65 -32.63 45.55 -30.90
CA ASN A 65 -31.47 45.82 -31.74
C ASN A 65 -31.26 47.35 -31.74
N SER A 66 -30.05 47.84 -31.51
CA SER A 66 -29.60 49.10 -32.08
C SER A 66 -28.08 49.12 -32.24
N PHE A 67 -27.68 49.69 -33.36
CA PHE A 67 -26.39 49.59 -34.02
C PHE A 67 -25.69 50.97 -33.92
N VAL A 68 -24.35 50.95 -34.08
CA VAL A 68 -23.40 52.02 -34.51
C VAL A 68 -22.89 53.11 -33.53
N PRO A 69 -21.68 53.70 -33.78
CA PRO A 69 -20.51 53.57 -32.90
C PRO A 69 -19.82 54.93 -32.59
N SER A 70 -18.74 54.95 -31.81
CA SER A 70 -17.68 56.00 -31.77
C SER A 70 -16.56 55.51 -30.83
N THR A 71 -15.32 55.29 -31.28
CA THR A 71 -14.25 56.27 -31.55
C THR A 71 -13.71 56.94 -30.27
N SER A 72 -12.56 56.43 -29.81
CA SER A 72 -11.44 57.07 -29.09
C SER A 72 -10.61 55.91 -28.52
N GLY A 73 -9.33 55.69 -28.79
CA GLY A 73 -8.26 56.62 -29.15
C GLY A 73 -7.27 56.62 -27.99
N GLN A 74 -6.29 55.70 -28.00
CA GLN A 74 -4.93 55.92 -27.47
C GLN A 74 -4.05 54.68 -27.68
N GLU A 75 -2.99 54.88 -28.47
CA GLU A 75 -1.76 54.08 -28.51
C GLU A 75 -0.89 54.35 -27.25
N PRO A 76 0.20 53.57 -27.04
CA PRO A 76 1.52 53.87 -27.66
C PRO A 76 2.14 52.62 -28.33
N LEU A 77 2.67 52.72 -29.55
CA LEU A 77 3.96 53.27 -29.99
C LEU A 77 5.13 52.25 -29.88
N SER A 78 5.40 51.65 -31.04
CA SER A 78 6.64 51.15 -31.65
C SER A 78 7.82 50.67 -30.80
N GLU A 79 8.30 49.47 -31.12
CA GLU A 79 9.71 49.31 -31.51
C GLU A 79 9.80 48.28 -32.64
N SER A 80 10.31 48.74 -33.77
CA SER A 80 10.54 48.01 -35.00
C SER A 80 11.94 47.41 -34.95
N ASP A 81 12.11 46.19 -35.44
CA ASP A 81 13.34 45.77 -36.10
C ASP A 81 12.95 44.81 -37.24
N GLU A 82 12.86 45.39 -38.43
CA GLU A 82 12.80 44.69 -39.70
C GLU A 82 14.26 44.42 -40.13
N GLU A 83 14.66 43.14 -40.17
CA GLU A 83 15.75 42.72 -41.06
C GLU A 83 15.14 42.01 -42.28
N GLU A 84 15.25 42.65 -43.43
CA GLU A 84 14.98 42.08 -44.75
C GLU A 84 16.10 41.10 -45.16
N VAL A 85 15.76 39.84 -45.44
CA VAL A 85 16.50 38.98 -46.40
C VAL A 85 15.56 37.89 -46.97
N PRO A 86 15.84 37.33 -48.17
CA PRO A 86 15.01 37.38 -49.36
C PRO A 86 13.94 36.27 -49.47
N GLU A 87 12.99 36.48 -50.38
CA GLU A 87 11.91 35.55 -50.75
C GLU A 87 12.43 34.14 -51.11
N ASP A 88 11.93 33.12 -50.39
CA ASP A 88 12.00 31.71 -50.77
C ASP A 88 10.60 31.07 -50.62
N ASP A 89 9.99 30.68 -51.75
CA ASP A 89 8.66 30.06 -51.87
C ASP A 89 8.48 28.78 -51.02
N ASN A 90 9.56 28.25 -50.47
CA ASN A 90 9.60 27.04 -49.66
C ASN A 90 9.05 27.22 -48.22
N HIS A 91 9.02 28.44 -47.68
CA HIS A 91 8.52 28.69 -46.32
C HIS A 91 6.99 28.66 -46.19
N VAL A 92 6.27 29.13 -47.23
CA VAL A 92 4.79 29.17 -47.23
C VAL A 92 4.20 27.75 -47.32
N ALA A 93 4.82 26.85 -48.11
CA ALA A 93 4.44 25.44 -48.19
C ALA A 93 4.70 24.66 -46.89
N LYS A 94 5.78 24.98 -46.16
CA LYS A 94 6.07 24.40 -44.84
C LYS A 94 5.11 24.90 -43.76
N ALA A 95 4.67 26.16 -43.86
CA ALA A 95 3.68 26.73 -42.95
C ALA A 95 2.27 26.11 -43.15
N SER A 96 1.85 25.87 -44.40
CA SER A 96 0.56 25.25 -44.72
C SER A 96 0.48 23.78 -44.29
N THR A 97 1.55 23.00 -44.51
CA THR A 97 1.66 21.61 -44.05
C THR A 97 1.70 21.49 -42.52
N ARG A 98 2.36 22.42 -41.82
CA ARG A 98 2.33 22.48 -40.33
C ARG A 98 0.93 22.81 -39.78
N LYS A 99 0.19 23.70 -40.43
CA LYS A 99 -1.19 24.05 -40.05
C LYS A 99 -2.14 22.87 -40.23
N GLU A 100 -1.99 22.12 -41.33
CA GLU A 100 -2.78 20.92 -41.59
C GLU A 100 -2.47 19.79 -40.61
N LYS A 101 -1.19 19.54 -40.31
CA LYS A 101 -0.78 18.56 -39.29
C LYS A 101 -1.35 18.87 -37.91
N LYS A 102 -1.37 20.15 -37.51
CA LYS A 102 -1.96 20.60 -36.24
C LYS A 102 -3.49 20.45 -36.20
N ARG A 103 -4.16 20.54 -37.36
CA ARG A 103 -5.61 20.28 -37.47
C ARG A 103 -5.93 18.80 -37.33
N GLN A 104 -5.17 17.95 -38.02
CA GLN A 104 -5.28 16.49 -37.93
C GLN A 104 -5.03 15.99 -36.49
N GLU A 105 -4.03 16.54 -35.81
CA GLU A 105 -3.75 16.20 -34.41
C GLU A 105 -4.90 16.58 -33.46
N ARG A 106 -5.52 17.76 -33.64
CA ARG A 106 -6.70 18.19 -32.86
C ARG A 106 -7.94 17.36 -33.15
N GLU A 107 -8.12 16.88 -34.38
CA GLU A 107 -9.21 15.98 -34.74
C GLU A 107 -8.98 14.58 -34.16
N ALA A 108 -7.76 14.06 -34.22
CA ALA A 108 -7.38 12.81 -33.55
C ALA A 108 -7.54 12.91 -32.02
N GLN A 109 -7.20 14.04 -31.42
CA GLN A 109 -7.37 14.26 -29.97
C GLN A 109 -8.86 14.29 -29.57
N ARG A 110 -9.72 14.92 -30.38
CA ARG A 110 -11.18 14.90 -30.16
C ARG A 110 -11.75 13.49 -30.29
N GLN A 111 -11.35 12.74 -31.31
CA GLN A 111 -11.77 11.34 -31.48
C GLN A 111 -11.31 10.45 -30.33
N ALA A 112 -10.07 10.64 -29.84
CA ALA A 112 -9.55 9.92 -28.69
C ALA A 112 -10.31 10.28 -27.40
N GLU A 113 -10.69 11.55 -27.20
CA GLU A 113 -11.48 11.98 -26.06
C GLU A 113 -12.90 11.42 -26.09
N ASP A 114 -13.57 11.44 -27.26
CA ASP A 114 -14.91 10.89 -27.42
C ASP A 114 -14.92 9.37 -27.22
N ALA A 115 -13.94 8.64 -27.78
CA ALA A 115 -13.76 7.21 -27.53
C ALA A 115 -13.47 6.92 -26.05
N ALA A 116 -12.68 7.76 -25.38
CA ALA A 116 -12.45 7.63 -23.94
C ALA A 116 -13.74 7.87 -23.13
N ARG A 117 -14.57 8.85 -23.52
CA ARG A 117 -15.86 9.15 -22.88
C ARG A 117 -16.86 8.01 -23.05
N GLU A 118 -16.98 7.44 -24.25
CA GLU A 118 -17.81 6.26 -24.52
C GLU A 118 -17.35 5.05 -23.72
N SER A 119 -16.03 4.79 -23.66
CA SER A 119 -15.49 3.68 -22.88
C SER A 119 -15.78 3.81 -21.37
N ARG A 120 -15.77 5.04 -20.84
CA ARG A 120 -16.14 5.34 -19.44
C ARG A 120 -17.62 5.10 -19.22
N LYS A 121 -18.48 5.54 -20.14
CA LYS A 121 -19.93 5.35 -20.07
C LYS A 121 -20.30 3.86 -20.11
N ILE A 122 -19.75 3.10 -21.05
CA ILE A 122 -19.95 1.64 -21.14
C ILE A 122 -19.51 0.91 -19.87
N LYS A 123 -18.38 1.32 -19.27
CA LYS A 123 -17.93 0.76 -17.99
C LYS A 123 -18.92 1.07 -16.88
N GLN A 124 -19.42 2.30 -16.81
CA GLN A 124 -20.39 2.71 -15.80
C GLN A 124 -21.71 1.97 -15.94
N ASP A 125 -22.28 1.91 -17.15
CA ASP A 125 -23.52 1.19 -17.44
C ASP A 125 -23.42 -0.31 -17.07
N ARG A 126 -22.28 -0.93 -17.38
CA ARG A 126 -21.99 -2.32 -16.97
C ARG A 126 -21.90 -2.48 -15.45
N TYR A 127 -21.33 -1.52 -14.73
CA TYR A 127 -21.27 -1.57 -13.27
C TYR A 127 -22.66 -1.37 -12.64
N GLU A 128 -23.49 -0.51 -13.22
CA GLU A 128 -24.86 -0.25 -12.76
C GLU A 128 -25.76 -1.48 -13.00
N GLU A 129 -25.69 -2.10 -14.18
CA GLU A 129 -26.41 -3.36 -14.47
C GLU A 129 -25.98 -4.50 -13.53
N LEU A 130 -24.68 -4.62 -13.24
CA LEU A 130 -24.17 -5.62 -12.32
C LEU A 130 -24.67 -5.40 -10.88
N ARG A 131 -24.79 -4.13 -10.45
CA ARG A 131 -25.38 -3.79 -9.14
C ARG A 131 -26.84 -4.17 -9.09
N ARG A 132 -27.62 -3.81 -10.12
CA ARG A 132 -29.05 -4.13 -10.17
C ARG A 132 -29.30 -5.63 -10.09
N ARG A 133 -28.56 -6.45 -10.84
CA ARG A 133 -28.64 -7.92 -10.76
C ARG A 133 -28.31 -8.48 -9.38
N LYS A 134 -27.36 -7.87 -8.66
CA LYS A 134 -26.98 -8.30 -7.31
C LYS A 134 -28.05 -7.94 -6.28
N ASP A 135 -28.74 -6.82 -6.48
CA ASP A 135 -29.86 -6.41 -5.64
C ASP A 135 -31.05 -7.34 -5.86
N GLU A 136 -31.39 -7.64 -7.12
CA GLU A 136 -32.41 -8.61 -7.50
C GLU A 136 -32.13 -10.02 -6.92
N ASP A 137 -30.88 -10.49 -6.96
CA ASP A 137 -30.49 -11.79 -6.38
C ASP A 137 -30.57 -11.81 -4.84
N ARG A 138 -30.29 -10.68 -4.18
CA ARG A 138 -30.46 -10.56 -2.72
C ARG A 138 -31.94 -10.59 -2.33
N GLU A 139 -32.77 -9.84 -3.03
CA GLU A 139 -34.22 -9.83 -2.81
C GLU A 139 -34.84 -11.21 -3.11
N ALA A 140 -34.33 -11.93 -4.12
CA ALA A 140 -34.78 -13.30 -4.40
C ALA A 140 -34.40 -14.28 -3.28
N LYS A 141 -33.18 -14.17 -2.73
CA LYS A 141 -32.73 -14.99 -1.60
C LYS A 141 -33.51 -14.70 -0.33
N GLU A 142 -33.79 -13.43 -0.06
CA GLU A 142 -34.60 -13.02 1.10
C GLU A 142 -36.01 -13.59 1.02
N ARG A 143 -36.66 -13.49 -0.16
CA ARG A 143 -37.98 -14.10 -0.41
C ARG A 143 -37.95 -15.62 -0.26
N ALA A 144 -36.91 -16.29 -0.75
CA ALA A 144 -36.78 -17.74 -0.61
C ALA A 144 -36.61 -18.18 0.86
N MET A 145 -35.83 -17.44 1.65
CA MET A 145 -35.68 -17.73 3.08
C MET A 145 -36.97 -17.45 3.87
N GLU A 146 -37.72 -16.40 3.52
CA GLU A 146 -39.00 -16.09 4.15
C GLU A 146 -40.05 -17.17 3.84
N GLU A 147 -40.13 -17.62 2.59
CA GLU A 147 -41.01 -18.73 2.19
C GLU A 147 -40.64 -20.04 2.90
N GLU A 148 -39.35 -20.36 3.02
CA GLU A 148 -38.87 -21.53 3.75
C GLU A 148 -39.19 -21.43 5.26
N ALA A 149 -39.04 -20.24 5.85
CA ALA A 149 -39.37 -20.02 7.25
C ALA A 149 -40.88 -20.17 7.51
N LEU A 150 -41.73 -19.68 6.59
CA LEU A 150 -43.17 -19.85 6.66
C LEU A 150 -43.55 -21.33 6.54
N ALA A 151 -42.91 -22.06 5.62
CA ALA A 151 -43.13 -23.49 5.44
C ALA A 151 -42.69 -24.32 6.67
N ARG A 152 -41.61 -23.94 7.36
CA ARG A 152 -41.21 -24.57 8.64
C ARG A 152 -42.24 -24.31 9.74
N ARG A 153 -42.70 -23.07 9.89
CA ARG A 153 -43.71 -22.71 10.89
C ARG A 153 -45.04 -23.45 10.67
N ALA A 154 -45.48 -23.56 9.42
CA ALA A 154 -46.68 -24.33 9.09
C ALA A 154 -46.54 -25.81 9.50
N LYS A 155 -45.39 -26.44 9.23
CA LYS A 155 -45.12 -27.81 9.68
C LYS A 155 -45.08 -27.94 11.20
N GLU A 156 -44.46 -26.98 11.88
CA GLU A 156 -44.43 -26.95 13.35
C GLU A 156 -45.85 -26.82 13.94
N GLU A 157 -46.68 -25.94 13.39
CA GLU A 157 -48.09 -25.79 13.79
C GLU A 157 -48.92 -27.05 13.52
N GLU A 158 -48.73 -27.71 12.38
CA GLU A 158 -49.35 -29.01 12.08
C GLU A 158 -48.93 -30.08 13.10
N THR A 159 -47.63 -30.16 13.43
CA THR A 159 -47.14 -31.12 14.44
C THR A 159 -47.66 -30.79 15.84
N ALA A 160 -47.73 -29.50 16.21
CA ALA A 160 -48.25 -29.06 17.50
C ALA A 160 -49.75 -29.31 17.62
N ALA A 161 -50.51 -29.20 16.52
CA ALA A 161 -51.93 -29.53 16.50
C ALA A 161 -52.17 -31.04 16.69
N LEU A 162 -51.35 -31.88 16.04
CA LEU A 162 -51.38 -33.34 16.25
C LEU A 162 -51.00 -33.72 17.68
N GLU A 163 -49.99 -33.06 18.25
CA GLU A 163 -49.64 -33.24 19.66
C GLU A 163 -50.79 -32.81 20.58
N PHE A 164 -51.40 -31.64 20.34
CA PHE A 164 -52.52 -31.15 21.14
C PHE A 164 -53.71 -32.13 21.14
N ASP A 165 -54.06 -32.70 19.99
CA ASP A 165 -55.15 -33.68 19.91
C ASP A 165 -54.81 -34.99 20.64
N LYS A 166 -53.55 -35.42 20.62
CA LYS A 166 -53.09 -36.57 21.41
C LYS A 166 -53.25 -36.32 22.92
N TRP A 167 -52.80 -35.15 23.41
CA TRP A 167 -52.93 -34.79 24.83
C TRP A 167 -54.37 -34.52 25.25
N LYS A 168 -55.23 -34.03 24.33
CA LYS A 168 -56.67 -33.87 24.57
C LYS A 168 -57.35 -35.21 24.87
N GLY A 169 -56.88 -36.31 24.28
CA GLY A 169 -57.39 -37.67 24.55
C GLY A 169 -56.98 -38.22 25.92
N GLU A 170 -55.89 -37.73 26.52
CA GLU A 170 -55.38 -38.17 27.82
C GLU A 170 -55.93 -37.33 28.99
N PHE A 171 -56.51 -36.16 28.73
CA PHE A 171 -57.22 -35.34 29.72
C PHE A 171 -58.73 -35.63 29.70
N SER A 172 -59.14 -36.85 30.05
CA SER A 172 -60.52 -37.11 30.48
C SER A 172 -60.66 -36.68 31.95
N VAL A 173 -61.31 -35.56 32.19
CA VAL A 173 -61.66 -35.13 33.55
C VAL A 173 -62.80 -36.01 34.03
N ASP A 174 -62.49 -36.99 34.88
CA ASP A 174 -63.48 -37.73 35.65
C ASP A 174 -64.20 -36.75 36.58
N ALA A 175 -65.44 -36.43 36.23
CA ALA A 175 -66.37 -35.77 37.12
C ALA A 175 -66.81 -36.81 38.16
N GLU A 176 -66.36 -36.69 39.41
CA GLU A 176 -67.11 -37.08 40.61
C GLU A 176 -66.29 -36.83 41.89
N GLY A 177 -66.74 -35.87 42.70
CA GLY A 177 -66.35 -35.72 44.10
C GLY A 177 -67.57 -36.01 44.96
N THR A 178 -67.76 -37.28 45.34
CA THR A 178 -68.85 -37.72 46.22
C THR A 178 -68.34 -37.84 47.66
N THR A 179 -69.06 -37.19 48.56
CA THR A 179 -68.88 -37.21 50.01
C THR A 179 -69.26 -38.57 50.62
N ALA A 180 -68.38 -39.16 51.43
CA ALA A 180 -68.79 -40.00 52.56
C ALA A 180 -67.64 -40.15 53.56
N SER A 181 -67.93 -39.76 54.80
CA SER A 181 -67.14 -39.96 56.00
C SER A 181 -67.26 -41.42 56.44
N GLU A 182 -66.17 -42.03 56.92
CA GLU A 182 -66.05 -42.70 58.24
C GLU A 182 -64.87 -43.70 58.28
N ASN A 183 -64.31 -43.82 59.50
CA ASN A 183 -63.28 -44.76 59.99
C ASN A 183 -61.83 -44.26 59.97
N GLN A 184 -61.48 -43.59 61.07
CA GLN A 184 -60.20 -42.92 61.36
C GLN A 184 -59.08 -43.84 61.89
N GLU A 185 -59.27 -45.16 61.95
CA GLU A 185 -58.24 -46.09 62.46
C GLU A 185 -57.64 -47.02 61.38
N GLU A 186 -58.38 -47.40 60.33
CA GLU A 186 -57.83 -48.20 59.22
C GLU A 186 -56.97 -47.37 58.25
N THR A 187 -57.23 -46.07 58.15
CA THR A 187 -56.51 -45.15 57.25
C THR A 187 -55.05 -44.96 57.63
N GLN A 188 -54.69 -45.05 58.92
CA GLN A 188 -53.30 -44.92 59.37
C GLN A 188 -52.45 -46.14 58.99
N GLY A 189 -53.02 -47.35 59.05
CA GLY A 189 -52.33 -48.58 58.66
C GLY A 189 -52.08 -48.66 57.16
N LEU A 190 -53.02 -48.20 56.33
CA LEU A 190 -52.83 -48.14 54.88
C LEU A 190 -51.88 -47.01 54.46
N LEU A 191 -51.93 -45.85 55.12
CA LEU A 191 -50.94 -44.78 54.90
C LEU A 191 -49.53 -45.23 55.28
N ASN A 192 -49.37 -45.91 56.42
CA ASN A 192 -48.07 -46.43 56.84
C ASN A 192 -47.56 -47.52 55.89
N ASN A 193 -48.41 -48.46 55.48
CA ASN A 193 -48.04 -49.46 54.47
C ASN A 193 -47.72 -48.84 53.11
N PHE A 194 -48.42 -47.78 52.71
CA PHE A 194 -48.18 -47.07 51.46
C PHE A 194 -46.90 -46.24 51.51
N VAL A 195 -46.63 -45.58 52.64
CA VAL A 195 -45.37 -44.87 52.91
C VAL A 195 -44.20 -45.86 52.96
N GLU A 196 -44.37 -47.01 53.61
CA GLU A 196 -43.38 -48.09 53.68
C GLU A 196 -43.13 -48.71 52.29
N TYR A 197 -44.18 -48.95 51.50
CA TYR A 197 -44.07 -49.41 50.11
C TYR A 197 -43.31 -48.43 49.22
N ILE A 198 -43.57 -47.13 49.36
CA ILE A 198 -42.83 -46.09 48.65
C ILE A 198 -41.39 -46.03 49.16
N GLN A 199 -41.13 -46.04 50.47
CA GLN A 199 -39.78 -45.99 51.01
C GLN A 199 -38.94 -47.21 50.59
N ASN A 200 -39.54 -48.40 50.53
CA ASN A 200 -38.85 -49.65 50.20
C ASN A 200 -38.60 -49.82 48.68
N ARG A 201 -39.42 -49.21 47.80
CA ARG A 201 -39.21 -49.23 46.34
C ARG A 201 -38.44 -48.03 45.79
N ARG A 202 -38.42 -46.90 46.50
CA ARG A 202 -37.78 -45.65 46.03
C ARG A 202 -36.28 -45.60 46.31
N ALA A 203 -35.77 -46.50 47.15
CA ALA A 203 -34.35 -46.67 47.38
C ALA A 203 -33.76 -47.66 46.36
N VAL A 204 -33.38 -47.14 45.18
CA VAL A 204 -32.29 -47.77 44.41
C VAL A 204 -31.02 -46.99 44.76
N PRO A 205 -30.30 -47.37 45.84
CA PRO A 205 -29.21 -46.57 46.39
C PRO A 205 -28.07 -46.34 45.39
N ASN A 206 -27.97 -47.18 44.36
CA ASN A 206 -26.83 -47.18 43.42
C ASN A 206 -27.15 -46.55 42.05
N LEU A 207 -28.42 -46.21 41.74
CA LEU A 207 -28.76 -45.67 40.42
C LEU A 207 -28.35 -44.20 40.28
N ALA A 208 -28.53 -43.39 41.33
CA ALA A 208 -28.17 -41.98 41.30
C ALA A 208 -26.65 -41.76 41.20
N GLU A 209 -25.87 -42.65 41.83
CA GLU A 209 -24.41 -42.58 41.81
C GLU A 209 -23.85 -43.11 40.47
N GLU A 210 -24.40 -44.21 39.94
CA GLU A 210 -23.99 -44.75 38.63
C GLU A 210 -24.43 -43.86 37.45
N VAL A 211 -25.62 -43.25 37.50
CA VAL A 211 -26.09 -42.28 36.49
C VAL A 211 -25.29 -40.97 36.59
N ARG A 212 -24.87 -40.54 37.78
CA ARG A 212 -23.95 -39.39 37.95
C ARG A 212 -22.56 -39.70 37.40
N LEU A 213 -22.00 -40.88 37.66
CA LEU A 213 -20.66 -41.26 37.17
C LEU A 213 -20.63 -41.44 35.65
N LYS A 214 -21.60 -42.15 35.05
CA LYS A 214 -21.71 -42.29 33.58
C LYS A 214 -22.03 -40.97 32.87
N GLY A 215 -22.87 -40.13 33.48
CA GLY A 215 -23.19 -38.81 32.94
C GLY A 215 -22.03 -37.81 33.03
N VAL A 216 -21.21 -37.88 34.09
CA VAL A 216 -20.06 -36.99 34.27
C VAL A 216 -18.88 -37.43 33.40
N SER A 217 -18.57 -38.74 33.29
CA SER A 217 -17.43 -39.18 32.44
C SER A 217 -17.67 -38.89 30.96
N GLY A 218 -18.89 -39.16 30.44
CA GLY A 218 -19.22 -38.90 29.04
C GLY A 218 -19.22 -37.40 28.66
N ARG A 219 -19.63 -36.52 29.58
CA ARG A 219 -19.57 -35.06 29.37
C ARG A 219 -18.13 -34.55 29.36
N GLN A 220 -17.27 -35.08 30.23
CA GLN A 220 -15.87 -34.69 30.28
C GLN A 220 -15.11 -35.12 29.02
N ASP A 221 -15.42 -36.29 28.47
CA ASP A 221 -14.83 -36.77 27.21
C ASP A 221 -15.22 -35.90 26.00
N CYS A 222 -16.47 -35.44 25.93
CA CYS A 222 -16.91 -34.50 24.90
C CYS A 222 -16.19 -33.14 25.01
N ILE A 223 -16.04 -32.61 26.23
CA ILE A 223 -15.35 -31.34 26.48
C ILE A 223 -13.86 -31.47 26.13
N ASN A 224 -13.21 -32.56 26.54
CA ASN A 224 -11.80 -32.79 26.26
C ASN A 224 -11.52 -32.87 24.75
N ARG A 225 -12.39 -33.52 23.96
CA ARG A 225 -12.28 -33.56 22.49
C ARG A 225 -12.42 -32.19 21.84
N ILE A 226 -13.32 -31.33 22.35
CA ILE A 226 -13.49 -29.96 21.85
C ILE A 226 -12.25 -29.12 22.17
N LEU A 227 -11.74 -29.20 23.41
CA LEU A 227 -10.52 -28.50 23.81
C LEU A 227 -9.28 -28.97 23.03
N GLU A 228 -9.18 -30.27 22.75
CA GLU A 228 -8.12 -30.82 21.87
C GLU A 228 -8.20 -30.25 20.45
N LEU A 229 -9.40 -30.15 19.88
CA LEU A 229 -9.60 -29.54 18.55
C LEU A 229 -9.24 -28.05 18.55
N GLU A 230 -9.62 -27.29 19.58
CA GLU A 230 -9.24 -25.88 19.72
C GLU A 230 -7.73 -25.70 19.83
N ASN A 231 -7.04 -26.56 20.58
CA ASN A 231 -5.58 -26.53 20.72
C ASN A 231 -4.87 -26.89 19.40
N ILE A 232 -5.39 -27.85 18.64
CA ILE A 232 -4.85 -28.21 17.32
C ILE A 232 -5.04 -27.04 16.34
N VAL A 233 -6.22 -26.44 16.30
CA VAL A 233 -6.52 -25.31 15.40
C VAL A 233 -5.66 -24.08 15.73
N THR A 234 -5.52 -23.74 17.02
CA THR A 234 -4.67 -22.62 17.46
C THR A 234 -3.19 -22.88 17.17
N SER A 235 -2.71 -24.12 17.36
CA SER A 235 -1.34 -24.52 17.02
C SER A 235 -1.06 -24.39 15.51
N ILE A 236 -1.99 -24.87 14.67
CA ILE A 236 -1.88 -24.73 13.21
C ILE A 236 -1.89 -23.25 12.80
N LEU A 237 -2.76 -22.44 13.39
CA LEU A 237 -2.82 -21.00 13.11
C LEU A 237 -1.52 -20.28 13.48
N LEU A 238 -0.94 -20.60 14.64
CA LEU A 238 0.33 -20.05 15.10
C LEU A 238 1.48 -20.50 14.19
N LEU A 239 1.50 -21.77 13.78
CA LEU A 239 2.48 -22.29 12.83
C LEU A 239 2.41 -21.54 11.50
N LEU A 240 1.20 -21.34 10.95
CA LEU A 240 1.01 -20.57 9.72
C LEU A 240 1.48 -19.12 9.88
N LEU A 241 1.18 -18.48 11.01
CA LEU A 241 1.65 -17.12 11.30
C LEU A 241 3.18 -17.07 11.30
N VAL A 242 3.86 -17.99 11.99
CA VAL A 242 5.33 -18.06 12.02
C VAL A 242 5.90 -18.28 10.61
N ILE A 243 5.33 -19.21 9.84
CA ILE A 243 5.76 -19.47 8.45
C ILE A 243 5.60 -18.21 7.59
N THR A 244 4.48 -17.49 7.70
CA THR A 244 4.27 -16.26 6.94
C THR A 244 5.28 -15.15 7.31
N LEU A 245 5.61 -14.99 8.60
CA LEU A 245 6.63 -14.05 9.05
C LEU A 245 8.03 -14.43 8.53
N LEU A 246 8.37 -15.73 8.54
CA LEU A 246 9.63 -16.22 7.98
C LEU A 246 9.71 -15.94 6.48
N ILE A 247 8.66 -16.24 5.71
CA ILE A 247 8.60 -15.94 4.28
C ILE A 247 8.73 -14.43 4.03
N LEU A 248 8.01 -13.60 4.79
CA LEU A 248 8.10 -12.14 4.67
C LEU A 248 9.52 -11.64 4.96
N TYR A 249 10.17 -12.19 5.98
CA TYR A 249 11.55 -11.87 6.33
C TYR A 249 12.51 -12.19 5.18
N PHE A 250 12.48 -13.42 4.66
CA PHE A 250 13.39 -13.85 3.60
C PHE A 250 13.12 -13.19 2.24
N THR A 251 11.87 -12.80 1.95
CA THR A 251 11.48 -12.26 0.65
C THR A 251 11.56 -10.73 0.57
N VAL A 252 11.14 -10.01 1.62
CA VAL A 252 10.98 -8.55 1.62
C VAL A 252 12.00 -7.85 2.50
N LEU A 253 12.27 -8.38 3.71
CA LEU A 253 13.09 -7.69 4.70
C LEU A 253 14.59 -7.98 4.59
N LYS A 254 14.97 -9.11 3.95
CA LYS A 254 16.38 -9.47 3.77
C LYS A 254 17.13 -8.37 2.98
N PRO A 255 18.14 -7.70 3.58
CA PRO A 255 18.88 -6.63 2.90
C PRO A 255 19.64 -7.18 1.68
N LYS A 256 19.50 -6.48 0.57
CA LYS A 256 20.19 -6.74 -0.70
C LYS A 256 21.19 -5.61 -0.98
N LYS A 257 22.29 -5.96 -1.64
CA LYS A 257 23.33 -5.00 -2.01
C LYS A 257 22.83 -4.05 -3.10
N PRO A 258 22.93 -2.71 -2.93
CA PRO A 258 22.67 -1.76 -4.00
C PRO A 258 23.72 -1.87 -5.11
N ALA A 259 23.29 -1.66 -6.35
CA ALA A 259 24.19 -1.55 -7.49
C ALA A 259 24.55 -0.06 -7.67
N VAL A 260 25.84 0.26 -7.55
CA VAL A 260 26.36 1.62 -7.66
C VAL A 260 27.22 1.70 -8.92
N VAL A 261 26.92 2.67 -9.77
CA VAL A 261 27.68 2.96 -10.98
C VAL A 261 28.13 4.42 -10.90
N ALA A 262 29.44 4.66 -10.98
CA ALA A 262 30.00 6.00 -11.01
C ALA A 262 30.55 6.29 -12.42
N THR A 263 30.05 7.34 -13.06
CA THR A 263 30.52 7.79 -14.38
C THR A 263 31.07 9.21 -14.29
N PRO A 264 32.33 9.44 -14.72
CA PRO A 264 32.85 10.79 -14.87
C PRO A 264 32.12 11.49 -16.01
N VAL A 265 31.77 12.76 -15.80
CA VAL A 265 31.02 13.57 -16.77
C VAL A 265 31.93 14.61 -17.43
N GLY A 266 32.97 15.05 -16.73
CA GLY A 266 33.95 16.00 -17.25
C GLY A 266 34.86 16.57 -16.18
N LEU A 267 35.84 17.36 -16.63
CA LEU A 267 36.74 18.16 -15.79
C LEU A 267 36.15 19.56 -15.61
N ASP A 268 35.98 20.01 -14.38
CA ASP A 268 35.39 21.33 -14.06
C ASP A 268 36.50 22.40 -13.96
N HIS A 269 37.50 22.19 -13.10
CA HIS A 269 38.52 23.22 -12.81
C HIS A 269 39.91 22.61 -12.56
N ILE A 270 40.94 23.27 -13.10
CA ILE A 270 42.36 22.98 -12.86
C ILE A 270 42.97 24.22 -12.21
N ALA A 271 43.33 24.13 -10.93
CA ALA A 271 44.00 25.19 -10.21
C ALA A 271 45.47 24.82 -10.00
N PHE A 272 46.37 25.64 -10.53
CA PHE A 272 47.81 25.45 -10.41
C PHE A 272 48.41 26.66 -9.70
N SER A 273 49.09 26.42 -8.58
CA SER A 273 49.85 27.45 -7.88
C SER A 273 51.33 27.07 -7.81
N LEU A 274 52.20 28.05 -8.04
CA LEU A 274 53.64 27.85 -8.24
C LEU A 274 54.52 28.27 -7.06
N ARG A 275 53.98 28.89 -5.98
CA ARG A 275 54.78 29.37 -4.84
C ARG A 275 53.95 29.48 -3.54
N PRO A 276 54.52 29.20 -2.35
CA PRO A 276 55.86 28.67 -2.07
C PRO A 276 55.97 27.14 -2.26
N ASN A 277 54.84 26.45 -2.39
CA ASN A 277 54.77 25.04 -2.74
C ASN A 277 54.01 24.91 -4.06
N VAL A 278 54.50 24.09 -4.99
CA VAL A 278 53.72 23.73 -6.17
C VAL A 278 52.50 22.97 -5.67
N SER A 279 51.29 23.40 -6.04
CA SER A 279 50.06 22.65 -5.78
C SER A 279 49.19 22.65 -7.04
N LEU A 280 48.87 21.46 -7.53
CA LEU A 280 47.88 21.24 -8.58
C LEU A 280 46.65 20.60 -7.94
N THR A 281 45.52 21.29 -8.02
CA THR A 281 44.21 20.81 -7.59
C THR A 281 43.34 20.62 -8.81
N LEU A 282 42.75 19.44 -8.93
CA LEU A 282 41.93 19.01 -10.04
C LEU A 282 40.51 18.71 -9.54
N SER A 283 39.51 19.38 -10.09
CA SER A 283 38.11 19.13 -9.76
C SER A 283 37.41 18.40 -10.92
N ILE A 284 36.91 17.20 -10.65
CA ILE A 284 36.24 16.34 -11.65
C ILE A 284 34.77 16.19 -11.26
N ARG A 285 33.86 16.46 -12.21
CA ARG A 285 32.43 16.25 -12.02
C ARG A 285 32.08 14.78 -12.29
N MET A 286 31.45 14.14 -11.30
CA MET A 286 31.04 12.75 -11.37
C MET A 286 29.53 12.59 -11.16
N ASN A 287 28.91 11.75 -11.98
CA ASN A 287 27.53 11.29 -11.79
C ASN A 287 27.55 9.89 -11.20
N ILE A 288 27.00 9.74 -10.01
CA ILE A 288 26.86 8.48 -9.29
C ILE A 288 25.41 8.05 -9.38
N SER A 289 25.16 6.89 -9.99
CA SER A 289 23.83 6.27 -10.05
C SER A 289 23.76 5.12 -9.06
N ILE A 290 22.87 5.24 -8.06
CA ILE A 290 22.65 4.24 -7.02
C ILE A 290 21.30 3.57 -7.24
N LYS A 291 21.31 2.31 -7.64
CA LYS A 291 20.11 1.48 -7.76
C LYS A 291 19.88 0.72 -6.45
N ASN A 292 18.78 1.03 -5.77
CA ASN A 292 18.38 0.35 -4.54
C ASN A 292 17.37 -0.78 -4.84
N PRO A 293 17.76 -2.08 -4.81
CA PRO A 293 16.83 -3.19 -5.00
C PRO A 293 15.95 -3.48 -3.77
N ASN A 294 16.20 -2.85 -2.63
CA ASN A 294 15.49 -3.10 -1.38
C ASN A 294 14.09 -2.48 -1.36
N TYR A 295 13.19 -3.10 -0.61
CA TYR A 295 11.85 -2.56 -0.32
C TYR A 295 11.86 -1.50 0.78
N ALA A 296 12.99 -1.31 1.45
CA ALA A 296 13.20 -0.23 2.39
C ALA A 296 13.91 0.95 1.71
N GLY A 297 13.48 2.15 2.05
CA GLY A 297 14.21 3.38 1.69
C GLY A 297 15.38 3.61 2.65
N PHE A 298 16.36 4.38 2.23
CA PHE A 298 17.50 4.78 3.06
C PHE A 298 17.65 6.31 3.03
N LYS A 299 17.50 6.95 4.19
CA LYS A 299 17.75 8.38 4.37
C LYS A 299 19.10 8.56 5.03
N TYR A 300 20.01 9.27 4.38
CA TYR A 300 21.38 9.44 4.85
C TYR A 300 21.68 10.91 5.15
N LYS A 301 22.67 11.14 6.00
CA LYS A 301 23.17 12.47 6.36
C LYS A 301 24.32 12.89 5.44
N ASN A 302 24.76 14.14 5.57
CA ASN A 302 25.97 14.63 4.93
C ASN A 302 27.13 13.71 5.29
N SER A 303 27.87 13.27 4.29
CA SER A 303 29.02 12.37 4.43
C SER A 303 30.08 12.76 3.40
N SER A 304 31.27 12.17 3.50
CA SER A 304 32.33 12.38 2.53
C SER A 304 32.86 11.03 2.08
N ALA A 305 33.19 10.94 0.79
CA ALA A 305 33.92 9.80 0.23
C ALA A 305 35.38 10.19 0.03
N PHE A 306 36.28 9.27 0.36
CA PHE A 306 37.71 9.43 0.25
C PHE A 306 38.22 8.62 -0.95
N ILE A 307 39.24 9.14 -1.61
CA ILE A 307 39.86 8.54 -2.79
C ILE A 307 41.34 8.35 -2.53
N TYR A 308 41.80 7.16 -2.88
CA TYR A 308 43.16 6.70 -2.72
C TYR A 308 43.73 6.26 -4.06
N TYR A 309 45.01 6.55 -4.28
CA TYR A 309 45.75 6.08 -5.44
C TYR A 309 47.03 5.39 -4.96
N GLY A 310 47.23 4.13 -5.35
CA GLY A 310 48.43 3.38 -4.97
C GLY A 310 48.63 3.15 -3.46
N GLY A 311 47.62 3.45 -2.63
CA GLY A 311 47.66 3.41 -1.17
C GLY A 311 47.65 4.79 -0.50
N ASP A 312 47.89 5.86 -1.25
CA ASP A 312 47.98 7.22 -0.72
C ASP A 312 46.65 7.98 -0.85
N PHE A 313 46.30 8.77 0.16
CA PHE A 313 45.13 9.65 0.12
C PHE A 313 45.33 10.79 -0.89
N VAL A 314 44.47 10.85 -1.91
CA VAL A 314 44.59 11.81 -3.02
C VAL A 314 43.43 12.78 -3.14
N GLY A 315 42.29 12.53 -2.49
CA GLY A 315 41.17 13.45 -2.57
C GLY A 315 39.96 13.03 -1.75
N GLU A 316 39.04 13.98 -1.59
CA GLU A 316 37.75 13.77 -0.95
C GLU A 316 36.62 14.42 -1.77
N THR A 317 35.41 13.88 -1.64
CA THR A 317 34.21 14.44 -2.25
C THR A 317 33.08 14.47 -1.23
N PRO A 318 32.42 15.63 -1.01
CA PRO A 318 31.26 15.72 -0.14
C PRO A 318 30.03 15.11 -0.83
N ILE A 319 29.31 14.29 -0.08
CA ILE A 319 28.02 13.70 -0.46
C ILE A 319 26.93 14.34 0.41
N GLU A 320 26.07 15.15 -0.21
CA GLU A 320 24.96 15.83 0.47
C GLU A 320 23.90 14.87 0.99
N ALA A 321 23.26 15.21 2.11
CA ALA A 321 22.18 14.43 2.70
C ALA A 321 21.03 14.23 1.71
N GLY A 322 20.50 13.01 1.68
CA GLY A 322 19.45 12.66 0.74
C GLY A 322 18.64 11.44 1.15
N ILE A 323 17.74 11.05 0.26
CA ILE A 323 16.88 9.87 0.42
C ILE A 323 16.98 9.02 -0.85
N ILE A 324 17.26 7.73 -0.65
CA ILE A 324 17.15 6.70 -1.68
C ILE A 324 15.86 5.94 -1.41
N HIS A 325 14.87 6.07 -2.29
CA HIS A 325 13.59 5.40 -2.12
C HIS A 325 13.72 3.88 -2.33
N ALA A 326 12.69 3.16 -1.90
CA ALA A 326 12.60 1.72 -2.14
C ALA A 326 12.49 1.45 -3.65
N ARG A 327 13.25 0.47 -4.16
CA ARG A 327 13.23 0.07 -5.58
C ARG A 327 13.50 1.18 -6.60
N SER A 328 14.10 2.29 -6.18
CA SER A 328 14.41 3.42 -7.05
C SER A 328 15.88 3.50 -7.42
N ILE A 329 16.16 4.22 -8.49
CA ILE A 329 17.49 4.67 -8.86
C ILE A 329 17.62 6.12 -8.41
N LYS A 330 18.70 6.47 -7.69
CA LYS A 330 19.03 7.84 -7.31
C LYS A 330 20.31 8.24 -8.02
N ASN A 331 20.23 9.30 -8.82
CA ASN A 331 21.40 9.92 -9.41
C ASN A 331 21.89 11.05 -8.48
N ILE A 332 23.19 11.10 -8.26
CA ILE A 332 23.88 12.08 -7.42
C ILE A 332 25.01 12.66 -8.26
N SER A 333 24.97 13.97 -8.51
CA SER A 333 26.07 14.69 -9.15
C SER A 333 26.95 15.30 -8.07
N THR A 334 28.22 14.92 -8.01
CA THR A 334 29.19 15.47 -7.04
C THR A 334 30.49 15.87 -7.74
N VAL A 335 31.22 16.79 -7.13
CA VAL A 335 32.52 17.24 -7.62
C VAL A 335 33.60 16.66 -6.73
N VAL A 336 34.50 15.90 -7.35
CA VAL A 336 35.63 15.26 -6.69
C VAL A 336 36.83 16.18 -6.75
N ASN A 337 37.38 16.51 -5.58
CA ASN A 337 38.58 17.33 -5.47
C ASN A 337 39.80 16.42 -5.28
N ILE A 338 40.64 16.36 -6.32
CA ILE A 338 41.85 15.55 -6.35
C ILE A 338 43.07 16.46 -6.22
N ILE A 339 43.96 16.13 -5.28
CA ILE A 339 45.25 16.77 -5.10
C ILE A 339 46.22 16.09 -6.08
N ALA A 340 46.31 16.61 -7.29
CA ALA A 340 47.04 15.98 -8.38
C ALA A 340 48.54 15.83 -8.07
N ASN A 341 49.14 16.69 -7.26
CA ASN A 341 50.55 16.55 -6.86
C ASN A 341 50.83 15.25 -6.10
N LYS A 342 49.86 14.78 -5.29
CA LYS A 342 49.98 13.50 -4.58
C LYS A 342 49.84 12.32 -5.53
N VAL A 343 49.01 12.45 -6.56
CA VAL A 343 48.85 11.43 -7.61
C VAL A 343 50.13 11.33 -8.44
N ILE A 344 50.62 12.45 -8.97
CA ILE A 344 51.81 12.53 -9.83
C ILE A 344 53.08 12.16 -9.05
N GLY A 345 53.15 12.54 -7.77
CA GLY A 345 54.27 12.21 -6.88
C GLY A 345 54.35 10.75 -6.47
N ASN A 346 53.31 9.94 -6.71
CA ASN A 346 53.35 8.52 -6.41
C ASN A 346 54.22 7.77 -7.44
N PRO A 347 55.16 6.91 -7.02
CA PRO A 347 56.08 6.22 -7.93
C PRO A 347 55.36 5.29 -8.93
N LYS A 348 54.11 4.90 -8.66
CA LYS A 348 53.29 4.06 -9.55
C LYS A 348 52.62 4.85 -10.68
N PHE A 349 52.59 6.18 -10.60
CA PHE A 349 51.88 7.03 -11.57
C PHE A 349 52.35 6.86 -13.01
N PHE A 350 53.62 7.17 -13.31
CA PHE A 350 54.15 7.02 -14.66
C PHE A 350 54.02 5.59 -15.18
N PRO A 351 54.40 4.53 -14.43
CA PRO A 351 54.18 3.15 -14.84
C PRO A 351 52.74 2.82 -15.21
N ASP A 352 51.77 3.29 -14.42
CA ASP A 352 50.35 3.00 -14.63
C ASP A 352 49.76 3.78 -15.82
N VAL A 353 50.21 5.02 -16.04
CA VAL A 353 49.90 5.79 -17.25
C VAL A 353 50.48 5.12 -18.50
N PHE A 354 51.73 4.64 -18.46
CA PHE A 354 52.34 3.90 -19.57
C PHE A 354 51.63 2.56 -19.83
N LYS A 355 51.17 1.86 -18.79
CA LYS A 355 50.29 0.69 -18.91
C LYS A 355 48.89 1.06 -19.43
N GLY A 356 48.52 2.34 -19.38
CA GLY A 356 47.25 2.84 -19.87
C GLY A 356 46.07 2.70 -18.92
N SER A 357 46.30 2.35 -17.65
CA SER A 357 45.26 2.15 -16.64
C SER A 357 45.68 2.73 -15.29
N LEU A 358 44.89 3.67 -14.77
CA LEU A 358 45.03 4.22 -13.44
C LEU A 358 44.01 3.57 -12.50
N ASN A 359 44.50 2.76 -11.56
CA ASN A 359 43.66 2.09 -10.57
C ASN A 359 43.59 2.92 -9.29
N MET A 360 42.38 3.31 -8.91
CA MET A 360 42.07 4.08 -7.71
C MET A 360 41.08 3.32 -6.83
N ASN A 361 41.20 3.53 -5.53
CA ASN A 361 40.30 2.96 -4.53
C ASN A 361 39.51 4.08 -3.90
N SER A 362 38.21 3.90 -3.74
CA SER A 362 37.37 4.83 -3.00
C SER A 362 36.71 4.15 -1.81
N GLU A 363 36.69 4.86 -0.68
CA GLU A 363 36.04 4.43 0.55
C GLU A 363 35.04 5.50 0.99
N MET A 364 33.81 5.06 1.32
CA MET A 364 32.74 5.93 1.75
C MET A 364 31.97 5.29 2.90
N GLY A 365 31.78 6.07 3.97
CA GLY A 365 30.91 5.73 5.09
C GLY A 365 29.70 6.66 5.11
N MET A 366 28.49 6.11 5.04
CA MET A 366 27.26 6.88 5.19
C MET A 366 26.50 6.43 6.43
N GLU A 367 26.09 7.39 7.25
CA GLU A 367 25.21 7.15 8.38
C GLU A 367 23.79 7.60 8.04
N GLY A 368 22.80 6.79 8.42
CA GLY A 368 21.43 7.05 8.03
C GLY A 368 20.37 6.33 8.84
N LYS A 369 19.15 6.40 8.31
CA LYS A 369 17.97 5.71 8.79
C LYS A 369 17.34 4.93 7.65
N VAL A 370 17.11 3.64 7.89
CA VAL A 370 16.34 2.78 7.00
C VAL A 370 14.86 2.97 7.31
N ILE A 371 14.08 3.24 6.26
CA ILE A 371 12.64 3.50 6.33
C ILE A 371 11.91 2.26 5.81
N LEU A 372 11.42 1.43 6.74
CA LEU A 372 10.58 0.26 6.44
C LEU A 372 9.11 0.66 6.35
N LEU A 373 8.44 0.25 5.26
CA LEU A 373 7.00 0.46 5.02
C LEU A 373 6.51 1.91 5.12
N GLY A 374 7.44 2.88 5.13
CA GLY A 374 7.17 4.32 5.29
C GLY A 374 6.97 4.80 6.73
N ILE A 375 7.03 3.90 7.73
CA ILE A 375 6.69 4.23 9.13
C ILE A 375 7.82 3.90 10.10
N PHE A 376 8.44 2.72 9.99
CA PHE A 376 9.49 2.28 10.90
C PHE A 376 10.83 2.84 10.46
N LYS A 377 11.51 3.56 11.36
CA LYS A 377 12.82 4.17 11.11
C LYS A 377 13.86 3.47 11.99
N LEU A 378 14.74 2.71 11.37
CA LEU A 378 15.86 2.04 12.05
C LEU A 378 17.16 2.77 11.74
N HIS A 379 18.04 2.92 12.72
CA HIS A 379 19.38 3.45 12.45
C HIS A 379 20.16 2.44 11.61
N ALA A 380 21.00 2.92 10.71
CA ALA A 380 21.87 2.05 9.93
C ALA A 380 23.13 2.80 9.49
N LYS A 381 24.23 2.05 9.39
CA LYS A 381 25.50 2.50 8.85
C LYS A 381 25.80 1.71 7.58
N THR A 382 26.32 2.38 6.56
CA THR A 382 26.68 1.74 5.31
C THR A 382 28.10 2.09 4.92
N HIS A 383 28.89 1.07 4.62
CA HIS A 383 30.24 1.21 4.12
C HIS A 383 30.28 0.76 2.67
N SER A 384 30.88 1.57 1.80
CA SER A 384 31.04 1.27 0.39
C SER A 384 32.51 1.41 0.01
N THR A 385 33.03 0.39 -0.67
CA THR A 385 34.38 0.35 -1.22
C THR A 385 34.28 0.16 -2.72
N CYS A 386 34.91 1.02 -3.51
CA CYS A 386 34.89 0.94 -4.96
C CYS A 386 36.30 0.86 -5.53
N ASP A 387 36.49 -0.05 -6.48
CA ASP A 387 37.69 -0.11 -7.31
C ASP A 387 37.38 0.57 -8.64
N ILE A 388 38.11 1.65 -8.93
CA ILE A 388 37.91 2.51 -10.08
C ILE A 388 39.13 2.35 -10.99
N ALA A 389 38.91 1.90 -12.21
CA ALA A 389 39.92 1.83 -13.25
C ALA A 389 39.63 2.89 -14.31
N ILE A 390 40.57 3.81 -14.52
CA ILE A 390 40.49 4.85 -15.54
C ILE A 390 41.46 4.46 -16.66
N PHE A 391 40.94 4.22 -17.86
CA PHE A 391 41.79 3.88 -19.01
C PHE A 391 42.16 5.16 -19.75
N VAL A 392 43.43 5.54 -19.63
CA VAL A 392 43.94 6.85 -20.07
C VAL A 392 43.82 7.03 -21.59
N TRP A 393 44.08 5.98 -22.37
CA TRP A 393 44.06 6.04 -23.83
C TRP A 393 42.67 5.96 -24.44
N GLN A 394 41.71 5.38 -23.72
CA GLN A 394 40.35 5.14 -24.22
C GLN A 394 39.37 6.22 -23.73
N GLY A 395 39.73 6.98 -22.70
CA GLY A 395 38.87 8.00 -22.10
C GLY A 395 37.63 7.43 -21.42
N ASN A 396 37.62 6.13 -21.12
CA ASN A 396 36.56 5.46 -20.37
C ASN A 396 37.03 5.15 -18.95
N SER A 397 36.06 4.85 -18.09
CA SER A 397 36.32 4.43 -16.72
C SER A 397 35.33 3.36 -16.30
N THR A 398 35.79 2.37 -15.57
CA THR A 398 34.94 1.38 -14.92
C THR A 398 35.08 1.50 -13.41
N ALA A 399 33.95 1.46 -12.72
CA ALA A 399 33.91 1.48 -11.26
C ALA A 399 33.12 0.26 -10.79
N ASN A 400 33.76 -0.58 -9.99
CA ASN A 400 33.13 -1.73 -9.36
C ASN A 400 33.02 -1.48 -7.85
N CYS A 401 31.79 -1.34 -7.36
CA CYS A 401 31.53 -0.97 -5.98
C CYS A 401 30.91 -2.12 -5.19
N ASN A 402 31.48 -2.42 -4.04
CA ASN A 402 30.91 -3.32 -3.05
C ASN A 402 30.43 -2.52 -1.84
N SER A 403 29.20 -2.80 -1.41
CA SER A 403 28.58 -2.12 -0.28
C SER A 403 28.14 -3.12 0.79
N LYS A 404 28.30 -2.71 2.05
CA LYS A 404 27.89 -3.43 3.25
C LYS A 404 26.99 -2.51 4.07
N ILE A 405 25.85 -3.06 4.52
CA ILE A 405 24.88 -2.36 5.36
C ILE A 405 24.89 -3.02 6.74
N GLU A 406 25.00 -2.20 7.78
CA GLU A 406 24.93 -2.58 9.19
C GLU A 406 23.69 -1.89 9.78
N LEU A 407 22.72 -2.71 10.24
CA LEU A 407 21.40 -2.29 10.73
C LEU A 407 21.38 -2.21 12.26
#